data_AF-A0A7V9V841-F1
#
_entry.id   AF-A0A7V9V841-F1
#
_cell.length_a   1.000
_cell.length_b   1.000
_cell.length_c   1.000
_cell.angle_alpha   90.00
_cell.angle_beta   90.00
_cell.angle_gamma   90.00
#
_symmetry.space_group_name_H-M   'P 1'
#
loop_
_entity.id
_entity.type
_entity.pdbx_description
1 polymer ?
#
loop_
_entity_poly.entity_id
_entity_poly.type
_entity_poly.pdbx_seq_one_letter_code
_entity_poly.pdbx_strand_id
1 'polypeptide(L)'
;HDGSDYGKQLAVNTERKASAKGVRSATIEVIDPKSGDFSAAIAKVRASGADAVFYGGLAAEAALLKRKLVEQGANVRFVSGEAALDKAFVDSALSANAEGARLTCACNFPLESSTGALRDFYNRYKQKTGKDPGLYSAEGYDATRILIKGIKAGNEKREALLRFVEDELGRYEGISKTIEFEPDGTLRSRTFVVYEVRGGRIATLRTLTLGEGSATTSTTGAVSTTSTIRRPPTTRRPTTSTTMPTTTSSTTTPITTTSIP
;
A
#
# COMPACT_ATOMS: atom_id res chain seq x y z
N HIS A 1 15.33 -11.85 -12.20
CA HIS A 1 14.59 -10.74 -12.84
C HIS A 1 14.37 -11.05 -14.32
N ASP A 2 13.46 -10.36 -15.00
CA ASP A 2 13.15 -10.58 -16.43
C ASP A 2 14.20 -10.07 -17.42
N GLY A 3 15.19 -9.31 -16.95
CA GLY A 3 16.25 -8.76 -17.80
C GLY A 3 15.93 -7.38 -18.35
N SER A 4 14.73 -6.85 -18.10
CA SER A 4 14.42 -5.44 -18.31
C SER A 4 15.20 -4.55 -17.33
N ASP A 5 15.41 -3.29 -17.69
CA ASP A 5 16.06 -2.32 -16.79
C ASP A 5 15.27 -2.13 -15.50
N TYR A 6 13.94 -2.06 -15.59
CA TYR A 6 13.04 -2.00 -14.43
C TYR A 6 13.23 -3.22 -13.52
N GLY A 7 13.10 -4.43 -14.07
CA GLY A 7 13.19 -5.67 -13.29
C GLY A 7 14.57 -5.87 -12.67
N LYS A 8 15.63 -5.54 -13.42
CA LYS A 8 17.01 -5.59 -12.94
C LYS A 8 17.24 -4.58 -11.81
N GLN A 9 16.85 -3.32 -11.99
CA GLN A 9 17.06 -2.27 -10.99
C GLN A 9 16.30 -2.59 -9.70
N LEU A 10 15.06 -3.09 -9.80
CA LEU A 10 14.27 -3.48 -8.65
C LEU A 10 14.91 -4.66 -7.89
N ALA A 11 15.37 -5.70 -8.60
CA ALA A 11 16.02 -6.86 -7.99
C ALA A 11 17.35 -6.49 -7.31
N VAL A 12 18.22 -5.74 -7.99
CA VAL A 12 19.52 -5.31 -7.44
C VAL A 12 19.35 -4.36 -6.27
N ASN A 13 18.41 -3.42 -6.33
CA ASN A 13 18.13 -2.52 -5.21
C ASN A 13 17.57 -3.28 -3.99
N THR A 14 16.74 -4.30 -4.23
CA THR A 14 16.20 -5.14 -3.16
C THR A 14 17.30 -5.94 -2.49
N GLU A 15 18.16 -6.59 -3.28
CA GLU A 15 19.32 -7.32 -2.79
C GLU A 15 20.22 -6.41 -1.94
N ARG A 16 20.63 -5.25 -2.48
CA ARG A 16 21.47 -4.29 -1.77
C ARG A 16 20.87 -3.86 -0.43
N LYS A 17 19.57 -3.52 -0.42
CA LYS A 17 18.86 -3.09 0.80
C LYS A 17 18.67 -4.24 1.79
N ALA A 18 18.49 -5.46 1.32
CA ALA A 18 18.37 -6.64 2.18
C ALA A 18 19.71 -7.01 2.80
N SER A 19 20.80 -6.96 2.04
CA SER A 19 22.15 -7.23 2.52
C SER A 19 22.64 -6.19 3.52
N ALA A 20 22.28 -4.91 3.34
CA ALA A 20 22.49 -3.87 4.36
C ALA A 20 21.76 -4.18 5.70
N LYS A 21 20.78 -5.07 5.70
CA LYS A 21 20.06 -5.56 6.88
C LYS A 21 20.48 -6.97 7.32
N GLY A 22 21.60 -7.47 6.81
CA GLY A 22 22.15 -8.79 7.17
C GLY A 22 21.53 -9.97 6.41
N VAL A 23 20.69 -9.73 5.40
CA VAL A 23 20.18 -10.82 4.54
C VAL A 23 21.25 -11.22 3.54
N ARG A 24 21.64 -12.50 3.56
CA ARG A 24 22.59 -13.06 2.60
C ARG A 24 21.92 -13.27 1.25
N SER A 25 22.46 -12.66 0.21
CA SER A 25 22.10 -12.98 -1.17
C SER A 25 22.74 -14.30 -1.59
N ALA A 26 21.94 -15.24 -2.07
CA ALA A 26 22.44 -16.55 -2.49
C ALA A 26 22.83 -16.55 -3.98
N THR A 27 21.98 -15.97 -4.83
CA THR A 27 22.26 -15.74 -6.25
C THR A 27 21.36 -14.65 -6.82
N ILE A 28 21.78 -14.01 -7.92
CA ILE A 28 20.94 -13.16 -8.76
C ILE A 28 20.88 -13.79 -10.14
N GLU A 29 19.69 -14.23 -10.54
CA GLU A 29 19.47 -14.85 -11.85
C GLU A 29 18.64 -13.96 -12.77
N VAL A 30 18.92 -14.11 -14.05
CA VAL A 30 18.13 -13.55 -15.16
C VAL A 30 17.32 -14.68 -15.77
N ILE A 31 16.02 -14.48 -15.92
CA ILE A 31 15.19 -15.36 -16.77
C ILE A 31 15.12 -14.76 -18.17
N ASP A 32 14.86 -15.58 -19.18
CA ASP A 32 14.57 -15.11 -20.53
C ASP A 32 13.06 -15.22 -20.79
N PRO A 33 12.30 -14.11 -20.68
CA PRO A 33 10.87 -14.09 -20.92
C PRO A 33 10.47 -14.63 -22.30
N LYS A 34 11.32 -14.45 -23.32
CA LYS A 34 10.99 -14.79 -24.71
C LYS A 34 10.98 -16.28 -24.95
N SER A 35 11.93 -17.02 -24.37
CA SER A 35 11.95 -18.49 -24.46
C SER A 35 10.93 -19.14 -23.52
N GLY A 36 10.60 -18.50 -22.40
CA GLY A 36 9.75 -19.10 -21.36
C GLY A 36 10.40 -20.31 -20.66
N ASP A 37 11.67 -20.60 -20.95
CA ASP A 37 12.45 -21.64 -20.28
C ASP A 37 13.25 -21.04 -19.13
N PHE A 38 12.74 -21.25 -17.91
CA PHE A 38 13.36 -20.76 -16.68
C PHE A 38 14.09 -21.88 -15.92
N SER A 39 14.26 -23.05 -16.53
CA SER A 39 14.80 -24.26 -15.87
C SER A 39 16.18 -24.03 -15.25
N ALA A 40 17.09 -23.37 -15.98
CA ALA A 40 18.44 -23.06 -15.50
C ALA A 40 18.43 -22.16 -14.26
N ALA A 41 17.61 -21.09 -14.27
CA ALA A 41 17.47 -20.18 -13.13
C ALA A 41 16.86 -20.91 -11.92
N ILE A 42 15.83 -21.73 -12.14
CA ILE A 42 15.17 -22.50 -11.07
C ILE A 42 16.13 -23.53 -10.47
N ALA A 43 16.92 -24.22 -11.28
CA ALA A 43 17.92 -25.18 -10.80
C ALA A 43 18.92 -24.51 -9.85
N LYS A 44 19.41 -23.31 -10.20
CA LYS A 44 20.31 -22.54 -9.33
C LYS A 44 19.63 -22.06 -8.05
N VAL A 45 18.37 -21.60 -8.12
CA VAL A 45 17.59 -21.27 -6.92
C VAL A 45 17.48 -22.47 -5.98
N ARG A 46 17.15 -23.66 -6.51
CA ARG A 46 17.07 -24.89 -5.71
C ARG A 46 18.40 -25.26 -5.07
N ALA A 47 19.49 -25.21 -5.84
CA ALA A 47 20.83 -25.51 -5.34
C ALA A 47 21.33 -24.50 -4.30
N SER A 48 20.83 -23.25 -4.33
CA SER A 48 21.27 -22.18 -3.43
C SER A 48 20.81 -22.34 -1.97
N GLY A 49 19.77 -23.14 -1.72
CA GLY A 49 19.17 -23.28 -0.40
C GLY A 49 18.48 -22.00 0.11
N ALA A 50 18.08 -21.09 -0.77
CA ALA A 50 17.43 -19.84 -0.39
C ALA A 50 16.05 -20.05 0.25
N ASP A 51 15.73 -19.30 1.31
CA ASP A 51 14.41 -19.31 1.95
C ASP A 51 13.32 -18.59 1.13
N ALA A 52 13.74 -17.69 0.25
CA ALA A 52 12.88 -16.85 -0.55
C ALA A 52 13.53 -16.47 -1.88
N VAL A 53 12.71 -16.23 -2.89
CA VAL A 53 13.06 -15.62 -4.16
C VAL A 53 12.33 -14.28 -4.26
N PHE A 54 13.08 -13.22 -4.50
CA PHE A 54 12.53 -11.96 -4.97
C PHE A 54 12.60 -11.92 -6.50
N TYR A 55 11.48 -11.66 -7.14
CA TYR A 55 11.37 -11.45 -8.57
C TYR A 55 11.15 -9.96 -8.88
N GLY A 56 11.99 -9.40 -9.74
CA GLY A 56 11.79 -8.09 -10.35
C GLY A 56 11.40 -8.26 -11.81
N GLY A 57 10.20 -7.81 -12.17
CA GLY A 57 9.67 -7.87 -13.53
C GLY A 57 8.14 -7.83 -13.57
N LEU A 58 7.57 -8.17 -14.72
CA LEU A 58 6.12 -8.09 -14.99
C LEU A 58 5.34 -9.34 -14.56
N ALA A 59 4.01 -9.20 -14.47
CA ALA A 59 3.08 -10.20 -13.96
C ALA A 59 3.08 -11.54 -14.72
N ALA A 60 3.17 -11.53 -16.05
CA ALA A 60 3.10 -12.75 -16.86
C ALA A 60 4.29 -13.69 -16.58
N GLU A 61 5.49 -13.13 -16.61
CA GLU A 61 6.73 -13.85 -16.31
C GLU A 61 6.82 -14.21 -14.82
N ALA A 62 6.36 -13.35 -13.91
CA ALA A 62 6.26 -13.66 -12.48
C ALA A 62 5.39 -14.90 -12.26
N ALA A 63 4.23 -14.97 -12.92
CA ALA A 63 3.29 -16.07 -12.81
C ALA A 63 3.88 -17.38 -13.34
N LEU A 64 4.52 -17.32 -14.51
CA LEU A 64 5.20 -18.48 -15.11
C LEU A 64 6.35 -18.96 -14.22
N LEU A 65 7.15 -18.05 -13.65
CA LEU A 65 8.23 -18.39 -12.73
C LEU A 65 7.68 -19.03 -11.45
N LYS A 66 6.68 -18.42 -10.81
CA LYS A 66 6.05 -18.98 -9.61
C LYS A 66 5.49 -20.37 -9.87
N ARG A 67 4.80 -20.56 -11.01
CA ARG A 67 4.28 -21.87 -11.42
C ARG A 67 5.40 -22.90 -11.56
N LYS A 68 6.44 -22.60 -12.35
CA LYS A 68 7.55 -23.54 -12.58
C LYS A 68 8.35 -23.84 -11.30
N LEU A 69 8.50 -22.87 -10.39
CA LEU A 69 9.11 -23.12 -9.08
C LEU A 69 8.33 -24.19 -8.30
N VAL A 70 6.99 -24.12 -8.29
CA VAL A 70 6.13 -25.12 -7.63
C VAL A 70 6.21 -26.46 -8.35
N GLU A 71 6.03 -26.47 -9.67
CA GLU A 71 6.06 -27.70 -10.50
C GLU A 71 7.38 -28.46 -10.38
N GLN A 72 8.50 -27.74 -10.18
CA GLN A 72 9.84 -28.32 -10.03
C GLN A 72 10.25 -28.55 -8.56
N GLY A 73 9.30 -28.42 -7.63
CA GLY A 73 9.52 -28.73 -6.20
C GLY A 73 10.50 -27.78 -5.51
N ALA A 74 10.63 -26.52 -5.97
CA ALA A 74 11.39 -25.50 -5.27
C ALA A 74 10.58 -24.94 -4.10
N ASN A 75 10.90 -25.38 -2.88
CA ASN A 75 10.25 -24.91 -1.65
C ASN A 75 10.82 -23.56 -1.21
N VAL A 76 10.48 -22.48 -1.92
CA VAL A 76 10.94 -21.11 -1.65
C VAL A 76 9.76 -20.15 -1.55
N ARG A 77 9.83 -19.18 -0.63
CA ARG A 77 8.83 -18.11 -0.58
C ARG A 77 8.98 -17.21 -1.79
N PHE A 78 7.89 -16.93 -2.49
CA PHE A 78 7.92 -16.03 -3.64
C PHE A 78 7.53 -14.62 -3.24
N VAL A 79 8.37 -13.65 -3.60
CA VAL A 79 8.14 -12.22 -3.37
C VAL A 79 8.32 -11.46 -4.68
N SER A 80 7.49 -10.47 -4.96
CA SER A 80 7.64 -9.59 -6.12
C SER A 80 7.13 -8.16 -5.83
N GLY A 81 7.47 -7.23 -6.72
CA GLY A 81 6.96 -5.86 -6.71
C GLY A 81 5.57 -5.70 -7.33
N GLU A 82 5.18 -4.44 -7.45
CA GLU A 82 3.87 -3.97 -7.88
C GLU A 82 3.53 -4.35 -9.32
N ALA A 83 4.52 -4.48 -10.20
CA ALA A 83 4.29 -4.90 -11.58
C ALA A 83 3.81 -6.36 -11.71
N ALA A 84 3.90 -7.15 -10.64
CA ALA A 84 3.29 -8.48 -10.56
C ALA A 84 1.95 -8.49 -9.79
N LEU A 85 1.54 -7.37 -9.20
CA LEU A 85 0.31 -7.21 -8.44
C LEU A 85 -0.90 -7.02 -9.36
N ASP A 86 -1.26 -8.11 -10.06
CA ASP A 86 -2.37 -8.14 -10.99
C ASP A 86 -3.16 -9.45 -10.85
N LYS A 87 -4.46 -9.44 -11.14
CA LYS A 87 -5.26 -10.68 -11.17
C LYS A 87 -4.69 -11.68 -12.20
N ALA A 88 -4.17 -11.20 -13.32
CA ALA A 88 -3.51 -11.99 -14.34
C ALA A 88 -2.34 -12.81 -13.78
N PHE A 89 -1.63 -12.32 -12.75
CA PHE A 89 -0.60 -13.12 -12.09
C PHE A 89 -1.18 -14.41 -11.51
N VAL A 90 -2.30 -14.31 -10.78
CA VAL A 90 -2.95 -15.46 -10.15
C VAL A 90 -3.52 -16.42 -11.21
N ASP A 91 -4.17 -15.87 -12.23
CA ASP A 91 -4.78 -16.65 -13.30
C ASP A 91 -3.71 -17.42 -14.12
N SER A 92 -2.64 -16.74 -14.54
CA SER A 92 -1.56 -17.35 -15.33
C SER A 92 -0.70 -18.34 -14.54
N ALA A 93 -0.62 -18.19 -13.23
CA ALA A 93 0.01 -19.15 -12.34
C ALA A 93 -0.90 -20.37 -12.06
N LEU A 94 -2.11 -20.41 -12.61
CA LEU A 94 -3.11 -21.47 -12.39
C LEU A 94 -3.58 -21.55 -10.92
N SER A 95 -3.79 -20.40 -10.28
CA SER A 95 -4.33 -20.20 -8.92
C SER A 95 -3.61 -20.95 -7.79
N ALA A 96 -3.66 -22.28 -7.77
CA ALA A 96 -3.00 -23.13 -6.79
C ALA A 96 -1.49 -22.87 -6.72
N ASN A 97 -0.81 -22.66 -7.86
CA ASN A 97 0.62 -22.38 -7.81
C ASN A 97 0.94 -20.94 -7.38
N ALA A 98 -0.01 -20.00 -7.50
CA ALA A 98 0.18 -18.63 -7.01
C ALA A 98 0.14 -18.54 -5.48
N GLU A 99 -0.42 -19.55 -4.81
CA GLU A 99 -0.68 -19.51 -3.38
C GLU A 99 0.58 -19.19 -2.56
N GLY A 100 0.41 -18.32 -1.56
CA GLY A 100 1.48 -17.84 -0.70
C GLY A 100 2.46 -16.85 -1.36
N ALA A 101 2.28 -16.50 -2.63
CA ALA A 101 3.05 -15.43 -3.26
C ALA A 101 2.77 -14.09 -2.56
N ARG A 102 3.84 -13.35 -2.25
CA ARG A 102 3.74 -12.02 -1.63
C ARG A 102 4.11 -10.93 -2.63
N LEU A 103 3.26 -9.93 -2.75
CA LEU A 103 3.38 -8.86 -3.73
C LEU A 103 3.36 -7.53 -2.98
N THR A 104 4.26 -6.61 -3.28
CA THR A 104 4.38 -5.34 -2.55
C THR A 104 4.04 -4.15 -3.43
N CYS A 105 3.34 -3.16 -2.89
CA CYS A 105 3.12 -1.88 -3.57
C CYS A 105 3.20 -0.71 -2.57
N ALA A 106 3.69 0.45 -3.02
CA ALA A 106 3.49 1.71 -2.30
C ALA A 106 2.03 2.23 -2.44
N CYS A 107 1.30 1.68 -3.40
CA CYS A 107 -0.11 1.93 -3.64
C CYS A 107 -1.01 1.12 -2.70
N ASN A 108 -2.25 1.57 -2.55
CA ASN A 108 -3.30 0.85 -1.82
C ASN A 108 -4.35 0.33 -2.80
N PHE A 109 -4.12 -0.88 -3.29
CA PHE A 109 -4.95 -1.57 -4.28
C PHE A 109 -6.38 -1.82 -3.75
N PRO A 110 -7.43 -1.26 -4.38
CA PRO A 110 -8.81 -1.57 -3.99
C PRO A 110 -9.18 -3.00 -4.39
N LEU A 111 -9.42 -3.83 -3.39
CA LEU A 111 -9.81 -5.23 -3.55
C LEU A 111 -11.24 -5.43 -3.08
N GLU A 112 -11.85 -6.53 -3.50
CA GLU A 112 -13.17 -6.92 -2.98
C GLU A 112 -13.12 -7.08 -1.44
N SER A 113 -12.02 -7.61 -0.92
CA SER A 113 -11.79 -7.81 0.51
C SER A 113 -11.34 -6.55 1.28
N SER A 114 -11.21 -5.40 0.61
CA SER A 114 -10.89 -4.14 1.28
C SER A 114 -11.98 -3.75 2.30
N THR A 115 -11.64 -2.82 3.20
CA THR A 115 -12.55 -2.27 4.21
C THR A 115 -12.62 -0.74 4.11
N GLY A 116 -13.59 -0.14 4.80
CA GLY A 116 -13.75 1.32 4.88
C GLY A 116 -13.91 2.01 3.52
N ALA A 117 -13.32 3.20 3.38
CA ALA A 117 -13.45 4.03 2.17
C ALA A 117 -13.01 3.31 0.88
N LEU A 118 -12.05 2.38 0.99
CA LEU A 118 -11.54 1.62 -0.16
C LEU A 118 -12.55 0.56 -0.63
N ARG A 119 -13.28 -0.09 0.29
CA ARG A 119 -14.40 -0.99 -0.04
C ARG A 119 -15.53 -0.22 -0.71
N ASP A 120 -15.87 0.94 -0.17
CA ASP A 120 -16.92 1.79 -0.73
C ASP A 120 -16.55 2.25 -2.15
N PHE A 121 -15.27 2.59 -2.37
CA PHE A 121 -14.76 2.89 -3.69
C PHE A 121 -14.84 1.69 -4.63
N TYR A 122 -14.41 0.50 -4.20
CA TYR A 122 -14.52 -0.73 -4.99
C TYR A 122 -15.95 -0.97 -5.46
N ASN A 123 -16.93 -0.90 -4.55
CA ASN A 123 -18.34 -1.12 -4.86
C ASN A 123 -18.87 -0.09 -5.87
N ARG A 124 -18.60 1.19 -5.66
CA ARG A 124 -19.04 2.27 -6.57
C ARG A 124 -18.37 2.17 -7.93
N TYR A 125 -17.08 1.82 -7.98
CA TYR A 125 -16.35 1.64 -9.23
C TYR A 125 -16.95 0.50 -10.05
N LYS A 126 -17.22 -0.64 -9.40
CA LYS A 126 -17.83 -1.81 -10.04
C LYS A 126 -19.26 -1.53 -10.52
N GLN A 127 -20.07 -0.86 -9.70
CA GLN A 127 -21.41 -0.44 -10.09
C GLN A 127 -21.40 0.47 -11.32
N LYS A 128 -20.44 1.40 -11.40
CA LYS A 128 -20.36 2.39 -12.50
C LYS A 128 -19.78 1.82 -13.79
N THR A 129 -18.80 0.92 -13.69
CA THR A 129 -18.00 0.48 -14.85
C THR A 129 -18.26 -0.97 -15.27
N GLY A 130 -18.93 -1.76 -14.43
CA GLY A 130 -19.08 -3.20 -14.60
C GLY A 130 -17.79 -4.00 -14.39
N LYS A 131 -16.69 -3.34 -13.98
CA LYS A 131 -15.36 -3.96 -13.82
C LYS A 131 -14.81 -3.70 -12.42
N ASP A 132 -13.95 -4.59 -11.97
CA ASP A 132 -13.18 -4.36 -10.75
C ASP A 132 -12.19 -3.20 -10.97
N PRO A 133 -11.93 -2.36 -9.95
CA PRO A 133 -10.91 -1.32 -10.03
C PRO A 133 -9.53 -1.92 -10.26
N GLY A 134 -8.75 -1.30 -11.16
CA GLY A 134 -7.33 -1.62 -11.34
C GLY A 134 -6.44 -1.03 -10.24
N LEU A 135 -5.17 -1.46 -10.23
CA LEU A 135 -4.17 -1.19 -9.19
C LEU A 135 -4.12 0.27 -8.72
N TYR A 136 -4.10 1.22 -9.66
CA TYR A 136 -3.92 2.64 -9.39
C TYR A 136 -5.24 3.44 -9.38
N SER A 137 -6.40 2.78 -9.41
CA SER A 137 -7.70 3.47 -9.56
C SER A 137 -8.03 4.41 -8.40
N ALA A 138 -7.69 4.02 -7.16
CA ALA A 138 -7.93 4.87 -6.00
C ALA A 138 -6.96 6.06 -5.94
N GLU A 139 -5.71 5.89 -6.36
CA GLU A 139 -4.73 6.99 -6.44
C GLU A 139 -5.10 7.98 -7.54
N GLY A 140 -5.55 7.50 -8.70
CA GLY A 140 -6.09 8.36 -9.76
C GLY A 140 -7.35 9.13 -9.30
N TYR A 141 -8.21 8.50 -8.50
CA TYR A 141 -9.36 9.17 -7.90
C TYR A 141 -8.93 10.28 -6.94
N ASP A 142 -7.98 10.01 -6.04
CA ASP A 142 -7.48 11.00 -5.09
C ASP A 142 -6.78 12.16 -5.79
N ALA A 143 -5.91 11.89 -6.77
CA ALA A 143 -5.23 12.91 -7.56
C ALA A 143 -6.24 13.83 -8.27
N THR A 144 -7.28 13.24 -8.88
CA THR A 144 -8.34 14.01 -9.53
C THR A 144 -9.12 14.87 -8.53
N ARG A 145 -9.40 14.33 -7.33
CA ARG A 145 -10.11 15.05 -6.26
C ARG A 145 -9.30 16.22 -5.72
N ILE A 146 -7.98 16.06 -5.59
CA ILE A 146 -7.05 17.13 -5.20
C ILE A 146 -7.10 18.28 -6.22
N LEU A 147 -7.01 17.96 -7.53
CA LEU A 147 -7.08 18.99 -8.57
C LEU A 147 -8.46 19.68 -8.60
N ILE A 148 -9.56 18.93 -8.47
CA ILE A 148 -10.90 19.53 -8.36
C ILE A 148 -11.01 20.45 -7.15
N LYS A 149 -10.40 20.09 -6.01
CA LYS A 149 -10.36 20.93 -4.81
C LYS A 149 -9.63 22.26 -5.10
N GLY A 150 -8.49 22.21 -5.78
CA GLY A 150 -7.74 23.39 -6.20
C GLY A 150 -8.52 24.30 -7.16
N ILE A 151 -9.17 23.71 -8.17
CA ILE A 151 -10.02 24.46 -9.12
C ILE A 151 -11.17 25.15 -8.39
N LYS A 152 -11.84 24.46 -7.47
CA LYS A 152 -12.92 25.04 -6.64
C LYS A 152 -12.45 26.16 -5.71
N ALA A 153 -11.16 26.21 -5.39
CA ALA A 153 -10.54 27.29 -4.64
C ALA A 153 -10.17 28.51 -5.53
N GLY A 154 -10.48 28.47 -6.84
CA GLY A 154 -10.21 29.56 -7.79
C GLY A 154 -8.90 29.41 -8.56
N ASN A 155 -8.18 28.28 -8.41
CA ASN A 155 -6.95 28.03 -9.15
C ASN A 155 -7.26 27.44 -10.53
N GLU A 156 -7.47 28.31 -11.53
CA GLU A 156 -7.91 27.89 -12.88
C GLU A 156 -6.77 27.80 -13.92
N LYS A 157 -5.55 28.18 -13.54
CA LYS A 157 -4.34 28.08 -14.39
C LYS A 157 -3.40 27.00 -13.88
N ARG A 158 -2.60 26.41 -14.77
CA ARG A 158 -1.63 25.35 -14.43
C ARG A 158 -0.69 25.78 -13.29
N GLU A 159 -0.13 26.98 -13.37
CA GLU A 159 0.83 27.50 -12.38
C GLU A 159 0.16 27.76 -11.03
N ALA A 160 -1.11 28.17 -11.04
CA ALA A 160 -1.89 28.38 -9.82
C ALA A 160 -2.24 27.03 -9.16
N LEU A 161 -2.62 26.02 -9.94
CA LEU A 161 -2.86 24.67 -9.43
C LEU A 161 -1.61 24.00 -8.88
N LEU A 162 -0.46 24.23 -9.51
CA LEU A 162 0.81 23.71 -9.01
C LEU A 162 1.11 24.30 -7.62
N ARG A 163 1.06 25.63 -7.47
CA ARG A 163 1.23 26.29 -6.16
C ARG A 163 0.20 25.83 -5.14
N PHE A 164 -1.06 25.64 -5.54
CA PHE A 164 -2.06 25.08 -4.64
C PHE A 164 -1.65 23.69 -4.12
N VAL A 165 -1.15 22.80 -4.98
CA VAL A 165 -0.73 21.46 -4.57
C VAL A 165 0.53 21.49 -3.70
N GLU A 166 1.51 22.31 -4.04
CA GLU A 166 2.80 22.41 -3.34
C GLU A 166 2.68 23.14 -2.00
N ASP A 167 1.97 24.27 -1.96
CA ASP A 167 2.02 25.22 -0.85
C ASP A 167 0.74 25.22 0.01
N GLU A 168 -0.43 24.94 -0.58
CA GLU A 168 -1.74 25.18 0.08
C GLU A 168 -2.51 23.92 0.44
N LEU A 169 -2.26 22.80 -0.25
CA LEU A 169 -3.03 21.56 -0.08
C LEU A 169 -2.91 21.01 1.35
N GLY A 170 -1.70 21.11 1.92
CA GLY A 170 -1.33 20.52 3.20
C GLY A 170 -1.61 19.01 3.23
N ARG A 171 -2.06 18.53 4.39
CA ARG A 171 -2.48 17.14 4.58
C ARG A 171 -3.87 16.90 3.97
N TYR A 172 -3.96 15.94 3.06
CA TYR A 172 -5.21 15.53 2.41
C TYR A 172 -5.57 14.08 2.75
N GLU A 173 -6.75 13.86 3.33
CA GLU A 173 -7.26 12.50 3.62
C GLU A 173 -7.91 11.91 2.36
N GLY A 174 -7.12 11.15 1.59
CA GLY A 174 -7.57 10.41 0.41
C GLY A 174 -8.19 9.06 0.74
N ILE A 175 -8.87 8.46 -0.25
CA ILE A 175 -9.42 7.11 -0.13
C ILE A 175 -8.33 6.03 -0.23
N SER A 176 -7.23 6.32 -0.92
CA SER A 176 -6.09 5.41 -1.06
C SER A 176 -5.19 5.48 0.16
N LYS A 177 -4.89 6.70 0.64
CA LYS A 177 -4.07 7.01 1.82
C LYS A 177 -4.17 8.50 2.14
N THR A 178 -3.66 8.89 3.30
CA THR A 178 -3.31 10.29 3.56
C THR A 178 -2.20 10.71 2.57
N ILE A 179 -2.42 11.83 1.90
CA ILE A 179 -1.53 12.43 0.92
C ILE A 179 -1.00 13.74 1.49
N GLU A 180 0.32 13.88 1.48
CA GLU A 180 1.05 15.07 1.87
C GLU A 180 2.38 15.02 1.13
N PHE A 181 2.83 16.16 0.60
CA PHE A 181 4.03 16.26 -0.21
C PHE A 181 5.19 16.86 0.59
N GLU A 182 6.39 16.39 0.31
CA GLU A 182 7.64 17.02 0.70
C GLU A 182 7.97 18.17 -0.27
N PRO A 183 8.89 19.09 0.10
CA PRO A 183 9.28 20.21 -0.79
C PRO A 183 9.87 19.78 -2.14
N ASP A 184 10.35 18.55 -2.27
CA ASP A 184 10.84 17.98 -3.53
C ASP A 184 9.74 17.33 -4.39
N GLY A 185 8.47 17.46 -3.97
CA GLY A 185 7.29 16.90 -4.65
C GLY A 185 7.07 15.41 -4.38
N THR A 186 7.89 14.76 -3.55
CA THR A 186 7.67 13.35 -3.19
C THR A 186 6.59 13.22 -2.10
N LEU A 187 5.96 12.04 -2.02
CA LEU A 187 5.01 11.79 -0.93
C LEU A 187 5.75 11.65 0.40
N ARG A 188 5.31 12.40 1.43
CA ARG A 188 5.78 12.25 2.82
C ARG A 188 5.51 10.85 3.36
N SER A 189 4.41 10.22 2.92
CA SER A 189 4.04 8.87 3.33
C SER A 189 5.08 7.84 2.89
N ARG A 190 5.58 7.05 3.84
CA ARG A 190 6.55 5.96 3.60
C ARG A 190 5.92 4.59 3.74
N THR A 191 4.65 4.50 3.38
CA THR A 191 3.82 3.31 3.61
C THR A 191 3.85 2.38 2.39
N PHE A 192 4.03 1.09 2.64
CA PHE A 192 3.95 0.00 1.66
C PHE A 192 2.93 -1.02 2.12
N VAL A 193 2.12 -1.52 1.20
CA VAL A 193 1.19 -2.61 1.44
C VAL A 193 1.79 -3.91 0.94
N VAL A 194 1.77 -4.93 1.79
CA VAL A 194 2.09 -6.32 1.42
C VAL A 194 0.78 -7.04 1.16
N TYR A 195 0.69 -7.63 -0.01
CA TYR A 195 -0.41 -8.51 -0.43
C TYR A 195 0.07 -9.96 -0.41
N GLU A 196 -0.85 -10.89 -0.21
CA GLU A 196 -0.60 -12.32 -0.28
C GLU A 196 -1.72 -13.00 -1.08
N VAL A 197 -1.35 -13.95 -1.95
CA VAL A 197 -2.34 -14.80 -2.62
C VAL A 197 -2.83 -15.86 -1.64
N ARG A 198 -4.14 -15.82 -1.35
CA ARG A 198 -4.85 -16.73 -0.46
C ARG A 198 -6.14 -17.21 -1.09
N GLY A 199 -6.35 -18.52 -1.14
CA GLY A 199 -7.53 -19.13 -1.74
C GLY A 199 -7.72 -18.69 -3.20
N GLY A 200 -6.61 -18.58 -3.95
CA GLY A 200 -6.63 -18.14 -5.35
C GLY A 200 -7.04 -16.67 -5.54
N ARG A 201 -6.93 -15.82 -4.51
CA ARG A 201 -7.22 -14.38 -4.59
C ARG A 201 -6.12 -13.57 -3.93
N ILE A 202 -5.86 -12.39 -4.46
CA ILE A 202 -4.99 -11.40 -3.82
C ILE A 202 -5.74 -10.81 -2.62
N ALA A 203 -5.11 -10.81 -1.45
CA ALA A 203 -5.62 -10.17 -0.25
C ALA A 203 -4.54 -9.32 0.42
N THR A 204 -4.94 -8.24 1.09
CA THR A 204 -4.01 -7.47 1.92
C THR A 204 -3.53 -8.32 3.08
N LEU A 205 -2.22 -8.49 3.20
CA LEU A 205 -1.58 -9.18 4.33
C LEU A 205 -1.35 -8.20 5.49
N ARG A 206 -0.68 -7.08 5.21
CA ARG A 206 -0.35 -6.04 6.18
C ARG A 206 0.13 -4.77 5.50
N THR A 207 0.10 -3.68 6.24
CA THR A 207 0.70 -2.40 5.87
C THR A 207 1.98 -2.19 6.66
N LEU A 208 3.02 -1.66 6.02
CA LEU A 208 4.34 -1.37 6.57
C LEU A 208 4.63 0.13 6.43
N THR A 209 5.23 0.75 7.45
CA THR A 209 5.72 2.13 7.36
C THR A 209 7.24 2.13 7.51
N LEU A 210 7.97 2.68 6.53
CA LEU A 210 9.42 2.74 6.56
C LEU A 210 9.89 3.97 7.34
N GLY A 211 10.51 3.78 8.50
CA GLY A 211 11.06 4.88 9.30
C GLY A 211 11.11 4.63 10.81
N GLU A 212 10.33 3.68 11.33
CA GLU A 212 10.46 3.20 12.71
C GLU A 212 11.31 1.93 12.72
N GLY A 213 12.35 1.91 13.56
CA GLY A 213 13.05 0.68 13.88
C GLY A 213 12.06 -0.34 14.42
N SER A 214 12.08 -1.56 13.87
CA SER A 214 11.06 -2.61 14.04
C SER A 214 9.73 -2.31 13.33
N ALA A 215 9.35 -3.18 12.41
CA ALA A 215 8.07 -3.14 11.73
C ALA A 215 6.91 -3.23 12.74
N THR A 216 6.34 -2.09 13.12
CA THR A 216 5.08 -2.05 13.90
C THR A 216 3.98 -2.59 13.01
N THR A 217 3.52 -3.80 13.32
CA THR A 217 2.51 -4.52 12.54
C THR A 217 1.13 -4.11 13.03
N SER A 218 0.37 -3.38 12.21
CA SER A 218 -1.07 -3.19 12.44
C SER A 218 -1.84 -4.28 11.65
N THR A 219 -2.43 -5.22 12.38
CA THR A 219 -3.35 -6.22 11.83
C THR A 219 -4.77 -5.72 12.03
N THR A 220 -5.44 -5.31 10.96
CA THR A 220 -6.88 -4.99 11.03
C THR A 220 -7.69 -6.27 10.84
N GLY A 221 -8.08 -6.91 11.94
CA GLY A 221 -8.95 -8.08 11.94
C GLY A 221 -9.64 -8.27 13.29
N ALA A 222 -10.78 -7.59 13.49
CA ALA A 222 -11.66 -7.87 14.63
C ALA A 222 -12.64 -8.99 14.24
N VAL A 223 -12.37 -10.21 14.71
CA VAL A 223 -13.39 -11.26 14.82
C VAL A 223 -13.98 -11.13 16.22
N SER A 224 -15.22 -10.65 16.30
CA SER A 224 -16.01 -10.62 17.54
C SER A 224 -16.55 -12.02 17.81
N THR A 225 -16.03 -12.71 18.82
CA THR A 225 -16.70 -13.86 19.44
C THR A 225 -17.15 -13.45 20.84
N THR A 226 -18.46 -13.26 20.97
CA THR A 226 -19.14 -13.03 22.25
C THR A 226 -18.97 -14.24 23.15
N SER A 227 -18.22 -14.11 24.24
CA SER A 227 -18.23 -15.07 25.36
C SER A 227 -18.72 -14.38 26.62
N THR A 228 -19.86 -14.87 27.10
CA THR A 228 -20.64 -14.36 28.22
C THR A 228 -19.93 -14.70 29.53
N ILE A 229 -19.37 -13.70 30.22
CA ILE A 229 -18.93 -13.85 31.62
C ILE A 229 -19.69 -12.85 32.51
N ARG A 230 -20.47 -13.45 33.41
CA ARG A 230 -21.36 -12.86 34.40
C ARG A 230 -20.56 -12.22 35.55
N ARG A 231 -20.81 -10.94 35.86
CA ARG A 231 -20.32 -10.26 37.09
C ARG A 231 -21.47 -10.04 38.09
N PRO A 232 -21.28 -10.19 39.42
CA PRO A 232 -22.27 -9.84 40.43
C PRO A 232 -22.24 -8.33 40.79
N PRO A 233 -23.23 -7.83 41.56
CA PRO A 233 -23.70 -6.45 41.48
C PRO A 233 -22.98 -5.46 42.41
N THR A 234 -23.31 -4.21 42.12
CA THR A 234 -22.89 -2.91 42.65
C THR A 234 -23.19 -2.65 44.13
N THR A 235 -22.33 -1.87 44.78
CA THR A 235 -22.69 -1.03 45.93
C THR A 235 -22.49 0.44 45.58
N ARG A 236 -23.44 1.26 46.05
CA ARG A 236 -23.73 2.64 45.65
C ARG A 236 -23.24 3.63 46.72
N ARG A 237 -23.12 4.92 46.32
CA ARG A 237 -23.43 6.18 47.06
C ARG A 237 -22.21 7.02 47.54
N PRO A 238 -22.32 8.36 47.77
CA PRO A 238 -23.01 9.44 47.04
C PRO A 238 -22.08 10.58 46.53
N THR A 239 -22.70 11.42 45.70
CA THR A 239 -22.38 12.79 45.25
C THR A 239 -22.01 13.80 46.33
N THR A 240 -21.09 14.72 46.01
CA THR A 240 -21.17 16.12 46.46
C THR A 240 -20.79 17.08 45.32
N SER A 241 -21.61 18.13 45.23
CA SER A 241 -21.58 19.26 44.30
C SER A 241 -20.70 20.36 44.90
N THR A 242 -19.88 21.04 44.10
CA THR A 242 -19.48 22.43 44.42
C THR A 242 -19.26 23.25 43.15
N THR A 243 -19.89 24.41 43.21
CA THR A 243 -20.14 25.53 42.30
C THR A 243 -18.90 26.20 41.69
N MET A 244 -19.06 26.75 40.48
CA MET A 244 -18.19 27.77 39.87
C MET A 244 -18.23 29.11 40.63
N PRO A 245 -17.31 30.04 40.30
CA PRO A 245 -17.80 31.32 39.78
C PRO A 245 -17.10 31.79 38.50
N THR A 246 -17.93 32.43 37.68
CA THR A 246 -17.64 33.30 36.54
C THR A 246 -16.92 34.58 36.96
N THR A 247 -16.00 35.07 36.12
CA THR A 247 -15.71 36.51 36.00
C THR A 247 -15.55 36.91 34.52
N THR A 248 -16.17 38.04 34.23
CA THR A 248 -16.35 38.77 32.97
C THR A 248 -15.19 39.73 32.66
N SER A 249 -15.04 40.13 31.38
CA SER A 249 -14.64 41.46 30.85
C SER A 249 -13.77 41.28 29.59
N SER A 250 -14.31 41.33 28.37
CA SER A 250 -14.44 42.52 27.49
C SER A 250 -13.20 43.40 27.38
N THR A 251 -12.63 43.55 26.17
CA THR A 251 -12.40 44.84 25.49
C THR A 251 -12.05 44.58 24.01
N THR A 252 -12.82 45.20 23.12
CA THR A 252 -12.62 45.31 21.67
C THR A 252 -12.15 46.73 21.38
N THR A 253 -11.17 46.94 20.47
CA THR A 253 -11.14 48.06 19.51
C THR A 253 -9.95 47.94 18.52
N PRO A 254 -10.00 48.60 17.33
CA PRO A 254 -9.43 48.11 16.06
C PRO A 254 -8.41 49.09 15.41
N ILE A 255 -8.34 49.04 14.06
CA ILE A 255 -7.76 50.00 13.07
C ILE A 255 -6.23 49.80 12.86
N THR A 256 -5.58 49.85 11.68
CA THR A 256 -5.85 50.42 10.34
C THR A 256 -4.94 49.79 9.27
N THR A 257 -5.43 49.77 8.03
CA THR A 257 -4.74 49.59 6.74
C THR A 257 -3.63 50.62 6.46
N THR A 258 -2.56 50.24 5.75
CA THR A 258 -1.88 51.13 4.77
C THR A 258 -1.20 50.31 3.67
N SER A 259 -1.37 50.79 2.45
CA SER A 259 -0.93 50.32 1.14
C SER A 259 0.45 50.84 0.72
N ILE A 260 1.24 49.98 0.04
CA ILE A 260 2.02 50.16 -1.23
C ILE A 260 3.07 51.31 -1.26
N PRO A 261 4.30 51.09 -1.77
CA PRO A 261 4.62 51.11 -3.22
C PRO A 261 4.85 49.74 -3.86
#